data_AF-A0A7S1UJV6-F1
#
_entry.id   AF-A0A7S1UJV6-F1
#
_cell.length_a   1.000
_cell.length_b   1.000
_cell.length_c   1.000
_cell.angle_alpha   90.00
_cell.angle_beta   90.00
_cell.angle_gamma   90.00
#
_symmetry.space_group_name_H-M   'P 1'
#
loop_
_entity.id
_entity.type
_entity.pdbx_description
1 polymer ?
#
loop_
_entity_poly.entity_id
_entity_poly.type
_entity_poly.pdbx_seq_one_letter_code
_entity_poly.pdbx_strand_id
1 'polypeptide(L)'
;NAELSTRITILSQKRLRLLADITRQDEETQRLDGRVRVMHQDMSRLNDLIGKNTKMQDDIKNTNFVMEREFVEELKELETESTALDARTREARDAKSEINQEVLEAERQLLLWEKKIELEKETKAALDPESGQAEVKGMEREIHRMRIRLTGLQREQEKLITDMERAIYKREAIATRFRGAQAAENLAAQKPIQRRVGGGVGGAKVSEYTKAGLQRKLAQLNRHVQKTAESTYKYEAAVAQKAEQNQGISHELEEGTSAYGALEEEANELQAKINGALYEKQRRSDMLERKQRLARRFHDLERGIIEPVAEEDSLGIERDLYSAENGLASVKGLVERMRGKFMHLDDVLGRVSQLCEEP
;
A
#
# COMPACT_ATOMS: atom_id res chain seq x y z
N ASN A 1 76.35 116.90 -24.27
CA ASN A 1 76.81 115.65 -23.61
C ASN A 1 75.87 115.13 -22.53
N ALA A 2 75.36 115.94 -21.61
CA ALA A 2 74.46 115.47 -20.54
C ALA A 2 73.09 114.93 -21.03
N GLU A 3 72.43 115.63 -21.97
CA GLU A 3 71.11 115.19 -22.49
C GLU A 3 71.16 113.85 -23.22
N LEU A 4 72.19 113.61 -24.03
CA LEU A 4 72.42 112.32 -24.69
C LEU A 4 72.62 111.19 -23.68
N SER A 5 73.36 111.44 -22.61
CA SER A 5 73.55 110.47 -21.51
C SER A 5 72.22 110.12 -20.85
N THR A 6 71.40 111.11 -20.48
CA THR A 6 70.08 110.87 -19.87
C THR A 6 69.14 110.09 -20.79
N ARG A 7 69.13 110.38 -22.09
CA ARG A 7 68.29 109.67 -23.07
C ARG A 7 68.75 108.23 -23.27
N ILE A 8 70.05 107.97 -23.25
CA ILE A 8 70.62 106.62 -23.26
C ILE A 8 70.22 105.85 -21.99
N THR A 9 70.25 106.48 -20.81
CA THR A 9 69.82 105.84 -19.56
C THR A 9 68.33 105.52 -19.54
N ILE A 10 67.48 106.41 -20.04
CA ILE A 10 66.02 106.17 -20.15
C ILE A 10 65.74 105.03 -21.13
N LEU A 11 66.41 105.01 -22.29
CA LEU A 11 66.27 103.92 -23.26
C LEU A 11 66.81 102.59 -22.74
N SER A 12 67.92 102.60 -21.97
CA SER A 12 68.45 101.38 -21.36
C SER A 12 67.49 100.83 -20.30
N GLN A 13 66.91 101.68 -19.44
CA GLN A 13 65.89 101.28 -18.48
C GLN A 13 64.62 100.75 -19.14
N LYS A 14 64.15 101.37 -20.24
CA LYS A 14 62.99 100.89 -21.00
C LYS A 14 63.26 99.54 -21.65
N ARG A 15 64.47 99.35 -22.21
CA ARG A 15 64.93 98.06 -22.72
C ARG A 15 64.97 97.00 -21.61
N LEU A 16 65.48 97.35 -20.42
CA LEU A 16 65.58 96.42 -19.29
C LEU A 16 64.19 96.00 -18.78
N ARG A 17 63.22 96.92 -18.76
CA ARG A 17 61.81 96.64 -18.44
C ARG A 17 61.18 95.70 -19.46
N LEU A 18 61.31 96.01 -20.76
CA LEU A 18 60.78 95.16 -21.83
C LEU A 18 61.41 93.77 -21.82
N LEU A 19 62.71 93.65 -21.55
CA LEU A 19 63.37 92.34 -21.42
C LEU A 19 62.82 91.57 -20.22
N ALA A 20 62.60 92.22 -19.08
CA ALA A 20 61.98 91.58 -17.91
C ALA A 20 60.53 91.12 -18.18
N ASP A 21 59.75 91.92 -18.91
CA ASP A 21 58.39 91.56 -19.32
C ASP A 21 58.39 90.39 -20.30
N ILE A 22 59.31 90.37 -21.27
CA ILE A 22 59.48 89.24 -22.21
C ILE A 22 59.86 87.97 -21.44
N THR A 23 60.82 88.03 -20.51
CA THR A 23 61.19 86.85 -19.72
C THR A 23 60.02 86.35 -18.87
N ARG A 24 59.23 87.25 -18.29
CA ARG A 24 58.05 86.88 -17.51
C ARG A 24 56.98 86.21 -18.40
N GLN A 25 56.73 86.75 -19.58
CA GLN A 25 55.80 86.15 -20.53
C GLN A 25 56.29 84.79 -21.03
N ASP A 26 57.59 84.63 -21.25
CA ASP A 26 58.18 83.36 -21.68
C ASP A 26 58.10 82.28 -20.58
N GLU A 27 58.30 82.67 -19.31
CA GLU A 27 58.03 81.77 -18.18
C GLU A 27 56.55 81.39 -18.09
N GLU A 28 55.64 82.32 -18.38
CA GLU A 28 54.20 82.08 -18.33
C GLU A 28 53.74 81.16 -19.46
N THR A 29 54.23 81.35 -20.69
CA THR A 29 53.98 80.42 -21.82
C THR A 29 54.54 79.04 -21.53
N GLN A 30 55.76 78.91 -20.99
CA GLN A 30 56.31 77.62 -20.61
C GLN A 30 55.48 76.92 -19.51
N ARG A 31 54.98 77.66 -18.52
CA ARG A 31 54.07 77.12 -17.50
C ARG A 31 52.74 76.65 -18.12
N LEU A 32 52.16 77.42 -19.03
CA LEU A 32 50.93 77.04 -19.73
C LEU A 32 51.13 75.80 -20.61
N ASP A 33 52.23 75.71 -21.36
CA ASP A 33 52.57 74.53 -22.15
C ASP A 33 52.78 73.27 -21.29
N GLY A 34 53.35 73.44 -20.09
CA GLY A 34 53.43 72.37 -19.10
C GLY A 34 52.05 71.89 -18.68
N ARG A 35 51.12 72.81 -18.36
CA ARG A 35 49.75 72.48 -17.99
C ARG A 35 48.97 71.82 -19.13
N VAL A 36 49.11 72.29 -20.36
CA VAL A 36 48.47 71.70 -21.55
C VAL A 36 48.94 70.26 -21.76
N ARG A 37 50.24 69.99 -21.58
CA ARG A 37 50.78 68.61 -21.65
C ARG A 37 50.18 67.69 -20.58
N VAL A 38 50.06 68.17 -19.34
CA VAL A 38 49.40 67.39 -18.26
C VAL A 38 47.94 67.12 -18.61
N MET A 39 47.20 68.13 -19.09
CA MET A 39 45.81 67.95 -19.51
C MET A 39 45.66 66.94 -20.66
N HIS A 40 46.56 66.94 -21.64
CA HIS A 40 46.55 65.93 -22.69
C HIS A 40 46.83 64.51 -22.17
N GLN A 41 47.75 64.37 -21.22
CA GLN A 41 47.98 63.09 -20.55
C GLN A 41 46.73 62.62 -19.79
N ASP A 42 46.08 63.50 -19.04
CA ASP A 42 44.86 63.16 -18.31
C ASP A 42 43.69 62.86 -19.25
N MET A 43 43.58 63.56 -20.37
CA MET A 43 42.58 63.29 -21.40
C MET A 43 42.81 61.91 -22.04
N SER A 44 44.06 61.55 -22.31
CA SER A 44 44.39 60.20 -22.81
C SER A 44 44.00 59.13 -21.80
N ARG A 45 44.32 59.33 -20.51
CA ARG A 45 43.94 58.39 -19.44
C ARG A 45 42.43 58.27 -19.29
N LEU A 46 41.69 59.38 -19.38
CA LEU A 46 40.23 59.38 -19.36
C LEU A 46 39.65 58.60 -20.54
N ASN A 47 40.18 58.79 -21.74
CA ASN A 47 39.75 58.03 -22.92
C ASN A 47 40.00 56.52 -22.75
N ASP A 48 41.14 56.14 -22.18
CA ASP A 48 41.45 54.73 -21.89
C ASP A 48 40.46 54.15 -20.86
N LEU A 49 40.14 54.90 -19.81
CA LEU A 49 39.16 54.50 -18.80
C LEU A 49 37.75 54.41 -19.37
N ILE A 50 37.34 55.35 -20.24
CA ILE A 50 36.06 55.31 -20.94
C ILE A 50 36.00 54.05 -21.81
N GLY A 51 37.04 53.77 -22.60
CA GLY A 51 37.09 52.57 -23.44
C GLY A 51 37.05 51.26 -22.65
N LYS A 52 37.67 51.22 -21.46
CA LYS A 52 37.56 50.07 -20.54
C LYS A 52 36.15 49.94 -19.98
N ASN A 53 35.56 51.04 -19.53
CA ASN A 53 34.23 51.04 -18.93
C ASN A 53 33.15 50.67 -19.95
N THR A 54 33.23 51.16 -21.19
CA THR A 54 32.31 50.76 -22.26
C THR A 54 32.40 49.27 -22.57
N LYS A 55 33.62 48.71 -22.62
CA LYS A 55 33.81 47.26 -22.80
C LYS A 55 33.20 46.46 -21.66
N MET A 56 33.50 46.82 -20.42
CA MET A 56 32.92 46.16 -19.25
C MET A 56 31.38 46.26 -19.24
N GLN A 57 30.84 47.42 -19.63
CA GLN A 57 29.40 47.62 -19.73
C GLN A 57 28.77 46.72 -20.79
N ASP A 58 29.40 46.57 -21.95
CA ASP A 58 28.91 45.70 -23.02
C ASP A 58 29.03 44.21 -22.65
N ASP A 59 30.11 43.82 -21.96
CA ASP A 59 30.28 42.48 -21.41
C ASP A 59 29.16 42.14 -20.41
N ILE A 60 28.87 43.05 -19.47
CA ILE A 60 27.79 42.87 -18.48
C ILE A 60 26.42 42.78 -19.17
N LYS A 61 26.16 43.61 -20.18
CA LYS A 61 24.91 43.53 -20.95
C LYS A 61 24.77 42.18 -21.66
N ASN A 62 25.85 41.70 -22.27
CA ASN A 62 25.85 40.41 -22.95
C ASN A 62 25.65 39.26 -21.96
N THR A 63 26.31 39.27 -20.81
CA THR A 63 26.11 38.25 -19.77
C THR A 63 24.68 38.29 -19.22
N ASN A 64 24.12 39.48 -18.98
CA ASN A 64 22.73 39.60 -18.54
C ASN A 64 21.75 39.07 -19.58
N PHE A 65 21.96 39.38 -20.86
CA PHE A 65 21.12 38.87 -21.94
C PHE A 65 21.16 37.34 -22.04
N VAL A 66 22.34 36.73 -21.89
CA VAL A 66 22.48 35.27 -21.87
C VAL A 66 21.78 34.68 -20.65
N MET A 67 22.01 35.22 -19.45
CA MET A 67 21.34 34.74 -18.23
C MET A 67 19.81 34.88 -18.31
N GLU A 68 19.30 36.01 -18.80
CA GLU A 68 17.86 36.20 -18.99
C GLU A 68 17.27 35.15 -19.93
N ARG A 69 17.98 34.82 -21.00
CA ARG A 69 17.56 33.78 -21.92
C ARG A 69 17.57 32.39 -21.28
N GLU A 70 18.62 32.06 -20.54
CA GLU A 70 18.73 30.79 -19.81
C GLU A 70 17.58 30.65 -18.80
N PHE A 71 17.26 31.70 -18.03
CA PHE A 71 16.13 31.67 -17.11
C PHE A 71 14.79 31.48 -17.82
N VAL A 72 14.60 32.09 -18.99
CA VAL A 72 13.36 31.89 -19.77
C VAL A 72 13.27 30.48 -20.34
N GLU A 73 14.38 29.88 -20.76
CA GLU A 73 14.43 28.50 -21.23
C GLU A 73 14.17 27.52 -20.07
N GLU A 74 14.81 27.71 -18.91
CA GLU A 74 14.57 26.90 -17.70
C GLU A 74 13.11 27.00 -17.22
N LEU A 75 12.52 28.20 -17.22
CA LEU A 75 11.11 28.38 -16.86
C LEU A 75 10.17 27.62 -17.80
N LYS A 76 10.46 27.59 -19.10
CA LYS A 76 9.67 26.82 -20.07
C LYS A 76 9.82 25.32 -19.85
N GLU A 77 11.03 24.85 -19.57
CA GLU A 77 11.26 23.43 -19.25
C GLU A 77 10.47 23.01 -18.01
N LEU A 78 10.54 23.79 -16.94
CA LEU A 78 9.77 23.55 -15.71
C LEU A 78 8.25 23.62 -15.95
N GLU A 79 7.77 24.53 -16.78
CA GLU A 79 6.35 24.59 -17.16
C GLU A 79 5.91 23.34 -17.95
N THR A 80 6.74 22.87 -18.88
CA THR A 80 6.46 21.63 -19.62
C THR A 80 6.49 20.40 -18.72
N GLU A 81 7.40 20.34 -17.74
CA GLU A 81 7.44 19.27 -16.76
C GLU A 81 6.21 19.30 -15.85
N SER A 82 5.82 20.48 -15.36
CA SER A 82 4.63 20.68 -14.52
C SER A 82 3.36 20.23 -15.25
N THR A 83 3.20 20.62 -16.51
CA THR A 83 2.03 20.21 -17.32
C THR A 83 2.01 18.70 -17.59
N ALA A 84 3.18 18.07 -17.77
CA ALA A 84 3.28 16.62 -17.91
C ALA A 84 2.93 15.88 -16.60
N LEU A 85 3.40 16.38 -15.44
CA LEU A 85 3.05 15.83 -14.13
C LEU A 85 1.57 15.98 -13.81
N ASP A 86 0.96 17.10 -14.19
CA ASP A 86 -0.49 17.31 -14.06
C ASP A 86 -1.29 16.33 -14.93
N ALA A 87 -0.83 16.03 -16.15
CA ALA A 87 -1.45 15.03 -17.01
C ALA A 87 -1.39 13.63 -16.38
N ARG A 88 -0.21 13.21 -15.90
CA ARG A 88 -0.05 11.92 -15.17
C ARG A 88 -0.93 11.84 -13.92
N THR A 89 -1.07 12.95 -13.20
CA THR A 89 -1.93 13.02 -12.01
C THR A 89 -3.41 12.86 -12.37
N ARG A 90 -3.84 13.39 -13.53
CA ARG A 90 -5.21 13.18 -14.03
C ARG A 90 -5.45 11.73 -14.42
N GLU A 91 -4.54 11.14 -15.19
CA GLU A 91 -4.60 9.72 -15.57
C GLU A 91 -4.68 8.80 -14.34
N ALA A 92 -3.85 9.04 -13.32
CA ALA A 92 -3.89 8.28 -12.08
C ALA A 92 -5.20 8.46 -11.30
N ARG A 93 -5.81 9.66 -11.33
CA ARG A 93 -7.13 9.90 -10.72
C ARG A 93 -8.24 9.18 -11.47
N ASP A 94 -8.18 9.16 -12.79
CA ASP A 94 -9.17 8.47 -13.63
C ASP A 94 -9.08 6.96 -13.43
N ALA A 95 -7.88 6.38 -13.46
CA ALA A 95 -7.66 4.96 -13.15
C ALA A 95 -8.13 4.60 -11.73
N LYS A 96 -7.87 5.45 -10.73
CA LYS A 96 -8.39 5.25 -9.38
C LYS A 96 -9.93 5.26 -9.35
N SER A 97 -10.57 6.15 -10.11
CA SER A 97 -12.02 6.21 -10.20
C SER A 97 -12.60 4.96 -10.84
N GLU A 98 -11.95 4.43 -11.89
CA GLU A 98 -12.34 3.20 -12.56
C GLU A 98 -12.22 1.99 -11.62
N ILE A 99 -11.08 1.80 -10.95
CA ILE A 99 -10.89 0.72 -9.96
C ILE A 99 -11.93 0.82 -8.84
N ASN A 100 -12.24 2.02 -8.36
CA ASN A 100 -13.29 2.20 -7.35
C ASN A 100 -14.67 1.76 -7.87
N GLN A 101 -14.99 1.98 -9.14
CA GLN A 101 -16.24 1.51 -9.73
C GLN A 101 -16.26 -0.02 -9.81
N GLU A 102 -15.14 -0.64 -10.23
CA GLU A 102 -14.99 -2.10 -10.25
C GLU A 102 -15.15 -2.73 -8.86
N VAL A 103 -14.55 -2.11 -7.82
CA VAL A 103 -14.71 -2.55 -6.43
C VAL A 103 -16.17 -2.48 -6.00
N LEU A 104 -16.88 -1.38 -6.28
CA LEU A 104 -18.29 -1.26 -5.96
C LEU A 104 -19.15 -2.31 -6.68
N GLU A 105 -18.79 -2.68 -7.92
CA GLU A 105 -19.45 -3.75 -8.65
C GLU A 105 -19.17 -5.13 -8.03
N ALA A 106 -17.92 -5.40 -7.64
CA ALA A 106 -17.54 -6.61 -6.93
C ALA A 106 -18.28 -6.75 -5.59
N GLU A 107 -18.39 -5.67 -4.81
CA GLU A 107 -19.17 -5.63 -3.57
C GLU A 107 -20.65 -5.96 -3.81
N ARG A 108 -21.26 -5.41 -4.88
CA ARG A 108 -22.64 -5.73 -5.26
C ARG A 108 -22.80 -7.20 -5.62
N GLN A 109 -21.84 -7.78 -6.35
CA GLN A 109 -21.85 -9.21 -6.68
C GLN A 109 -21.70 -10.07 -5.43
N LEU A 110 -20.80 -9.71 -4.52
CA LEU A 110 -20.58 -10.40 -3.25
C LEU A 110 -21.88 -10.43 -2.43
N LEU A 111 -22.54 -9.27 -2.24
CA LEU A 111 -23.83 -9.19 -1.55
C LEU A 111 -24.92 -10.03 -2.21
N LEU A 112 -24.94 -10.11 -3.54
CA LEU A 112 -25.88 -10.97 -4.27
C LEU A 112 -25.63 -12.45 -3.99
N TRP A 113 -24.35 -12.86 -3.97
CA TRP A 113 -23.96 -14.24 -3.65
C TRP A 113 -24.26 -14.59 -2.20
N GLU A 114 -24.01 -13.68 -1.25
CA GLU A 114 -24.38 -13.85 0.15
C GLU A 114 -25.88 -14.10 0.30
N LYS A 115 -26.72 -13.26 -0.32
CA LYS A 115 -28.18 -13.45 -0.33
C LYS A 115 -28.60 -14.78 -0.96
N LYS A 116 -27.95 -15.20 -2.05
CA LYS A 116 -28.19 -16.52 -2.67
C LYS A 116 -27.88 -17.65 -1.70
N ILE A 117 -26.73 -17.59 -1.03
CA ILE A 117 -26.31 -18.58 -0.04
C ILE A 117 -27.27 -18.61 1.15
N GLU A 118 -27.73 -17.46 1.63
CA GLU A 118 -28.73 -17.36 2.69
C GLU A 118 -30.06 -18.01 2.28
N LEU A 119 -30.59 -17.68 1.10
CA LEU A 119 -31.79 -18.31 0.56
C LEU A 119 -31.62 -19.83 0.38
N GLU A 120 -30.46 -20.30 -0.06
CA GLU A 120 -30.16 -21.73 -0.13
C GLU A 120 -30.12 -22.40 1.25
N LYS A 121 -29.56 -21.72 2.26
CA LYS A 121 -29.57 -22.21 3.65
C LYS A 121 -30.99 -22.27 4.21
N GLU A 122 -31.79 -21.23 4.01
CA GLU A 122 -33.19 -21.18 4.44
C GLU A 122 -34.04 -22.23 3.74
N THR A 123 -33.92 -22.36 2.42
CA THR A 123 -34.65 -23.38 1.65
C THR A 123 -34.23 -24.77 2.06
N LYS A 124 -32.93 -25.04 2.30
CA LYS A 124 -32.45 -26.33 2.82
C LYS A 124 -32.97 -26.62 4.23
N ALA A 125 -33.05 -25.61 5.09
CA ALA A 125 -33.65 -25.76 6.42
C ALA A 125 -35.17 -26.02 6.34
N ALA A 126 -35.87 -25.38 5.41
CA ALA A 126 -37.29 -25.63 5.17
C ALA A 126 -37.56 -26.99 4.51
N LEU A 127 -36.64 -27.48 3.68
CA LEU A 127 -36.69 -28.81 3.08
C LEU A 127 -36.12 -29.91 3.98
N ASP A 128 -35.76 -29.60 5.23
CA ASP A 128 -35.18 -30.57 6.15
C ASP A 128 -36.11 -31.78 6.30
N PRO A 129 -35.70 -32.98 5.85
CA PRO A 129 -36.50 -34.20 5.94
C PRO A 129 -36.82 -34.60 7.37
N GLU A 130 -36.14 -34.03 8.37
CA GLU A 130 -36.42 -34.29 9.78
C GLU A 130 -37.71 -33.57 10.24
N SER A 131 -37.99 -32.38 9.66
CA SER A 131 -39.26 -31.68 9.83
C SER A 131 -40.37 -32.44 9.07
N GLY A 132 -41.30 -33.06 9.80
CA GLY A 132 -42.35 -33.90 9.23
C GLY A 132 -42.05 -35.41 9.21
N GLN A 133 -40.80 -35.84 9.44
CA GLN A 133 -40.49 -37.27 9.58
C GLN A 133 -41.22 -37.93 10.76
N ALA A 134 -41.45 -37.18 11.85
CA ALA A 134 -42.23 -37.62 12.99
C ALA A 134 -43.70 -37.87 12.63
N GLU A 135 -44.28 -36.99 11.81
CA GLU A 135 -45.66 -37.11 11.33
C GLU A 135 -45.80 -38.28 10.35
N VAL A 136 -44.88 -38.42 9.39
CA VAL A 136 -44.85 -39.56 8.45
C VAL A 136 -44.73 -40.89 9.21
N LYS A 137 -43.81 -41.02 10.16
CA LYS A 137 -43.68 -42.22 11.00
C LYS A 137 -44.92 -42.45 11.88
N GLY A 138 -45.64 -41.40 12.25
CA GLY A 138 -46.93 -41.47 12.93
C GLY A 138 -48.03 -42.04 12.03
N MET A 139 -48.13 -41.52 10.81
CA MET A 139 -49.05 -42.01 9.77
C MET A 139 -48.76 -43.46 9.38
N GLU A 140 -47.50 -43.85 9.24
CA GLU A 140 -47.10 -45.25 8.97
C GLU A 140 -47.57 -46.20 10.06
N ARG A 141 -47.42 -45.81 11.33
CA ARG A 141 -47.92 -46.59 12.48
C ARG A 141 -49.44 -46.69 12.48
N GLU A 142 -50.15 -45.62 12.13
CA GLU A 142 -51.61 -45.63 12.01
C GLU A 142 -52.07 -46.52 10.85
N ILE A 143 -51.45 -46.42 9.68
CA ILE A 143 -51.71 -47.30 8.54
C ILE A 143 -51.48 -48.76 8.94
N HIS A 144 -50.43 -49.05 9.72
CA HIS A 144 -50.20 -50.40 10.22
C HIS A 144 -51.30 -50.86 11.17
N ARG A 145 -51.76 -50.00 12.10
CA ARG A 145 -52.91 -50.29 12.98
C ARG A 145 -54.18 -50.56 12.17
N MET A 146 -54.47 -49.74 11.17
CA MET A 146 -55.62 -49.92 10.27
C MET A 146 -55.53 -51.21 9.48
N ARG A 147 -54.35 -51.60 8.98
CA ARG A 147 -54.14 -52.89 8.30
C ARG A 147 -54.39 -54.06 9.26
N ILE A 148 -53.89 -54.00 10.49
CA ILE A 148 -54.17 -55.03 11.50
C ILE A 148 -55.68 -55.13 11.75
N ARG A 149 -56.36 -53.99 11.95
CA ARG A 149 -57.81 -53.95 12.14
C ARG A 149 -58.57 -54.56 10.96
N LEU A 150 -58.15 -54.27 9.72
CA LEU A 150 -58.71 -54.86 8.51
C LEU A 150 -58.54 -56.39 8.51
N THR A 151 -57.35 -56.90 8.81
CA THR A 151 -57.13 -58.35 8.90
C THR A 151 -57.93 -59.00 10.03
N GLY A 152 -58.17 -58.29 11.13
CA GLY A 152 -59.07 -58.71 12.20
C GLY A 152 -60.51 -58.85 11.72
N LEU A 153 -61.03 -57.82 11.04
CA LEU A 153 -62.36 -57.83 10.44
C LEU A 153 -62.52 -58.93 9.38
N GLN A 154 -61.49 -59.19 8.57
CA GLN A 154 -61.50 -60.30 7.61
C GLN A 154 -61.64 -61.65 8.31
N ARG A 155 -60.92 -61.87 9.43
CA ARG A 155 -61.06 -63.11 10.22
C ARG A 155 -62.44 -63.23 10.89
N GLU A 156 -63.02 -62.11 11.32
CA GLU A 156 -64.39 -62.09 11.86
C GLU A 156 -65.42 -62.40 10.77
N GLN A 157 -65.24 -61.85 9.56
CA GLN A 157 -66.05 -62.16 8.40
C GLN A 157 -65.94 -63.64 8.01
N GLU A 158 -64.73 -64.22 7.99
CA GLU A 158 -64.52 -65.65 7.77
C GLU A 158 -65.22 -66.50 8.84
N LYS A 159 -65.11 -66.13 10.12
CA LYS A 159 -65.85 -66.82 11.20
C LYS A 159 -67.36 -66.76 10.96
N LEU A 160 -67.89 -65.59 10.61
CA LEU A 160 -69.31 -65.42 10.29
C LEU A 160 -69.74 -66.31 9.11
N ILE A 161 -68.91 -66.41 8.06
CA ILE A 161 -69.16 -67.33 6.94
C ILE A 161 -69.17 -68.77 7.43
N THR A 162 -68.20 -69.20 8.24
CA THR A 162 -68.19 -70.58 8.77
C THR A 162 -69.37 -70.89 9.70
N ASP A 163 -69.83 -69.91 10.48
CA ASP A 163 -71.01 -70.06 11.32
C ASP A 163 -72.29 -70.06 10.49
N MET A 164 -72.36 -69.26 9.42
CA MET A 164 -73.41 -69.36 8.40
C MET A 164 -73.42 -70.74 7.73
N GLU A 165 -72.27 -71.25 7.29
CA GLU A 165 -72.13 -72.59 6.73
C GLU A 165 -72.60 -73.65 7.73
N ARG A 166 -72.21 -73.55 9.01
CA ARG A 166 -72.70 -74.45 10.07
C ARG A 166 -74.20 -74.33 10.30
N ALA A 167 -74.78 -73.14 10.21
CA ALA A 167 -76.22 -72.96 10.32
C ALA A 167 -76.95 -73.55 9.11
N ILE A 168 -76.38 -73.44 7.91
CA ILE A 168 -76.86 -74.12 6.69
C ILE A 168 -76.76 -75.63 6.89
N TYR A 169 -75.63 -76.17 7.31
CA TYR A 169 -75.47 -77.59 7.63
C TYR A 169 -76.46 -78.07 8.69
N LYS A 170 -76.74 -77.27 9.72
CA LYS A 170 -77.77 -77.60 10.72
C LYS A 170 -79.18 -77.58 10.11
N ARG A 171 -79.49 -76.60 9.25
CA ARG A 171 -80.76 -76.57 8.50
C ARG A 171 -80.90 -77.73 7.54
N GLU A 172 -79.84 -78.09 6.81
CA GLU A 172 -79.77 -79.26 5.94
C GLU A 172 -79.85 -80.57 6.74
N ALA A 173 -79.19 -80.66 7.89
CA ALA A 173 -79.31 -81.79 8.82
C ALA A 173 -80.74 -81.92 9.38
N ILE A 174 -81.44 -80.81 9.61
CA ILE A 174 -82.85 -80.81 10.01
C ILE A 174 -83.75 -81.17 8.82
N ALA A 175 -83.45 -80.67 7.61
CA ALA A 175 -84.17 -81.00 6.38
C ALA A 175 -84.00 -82.46 5.97
N THR A 176 -82.83 -83.05 6.23
CA THR A 176 -82.52 -84.47 6.04
C THR A 176 -83.08 -85.33 7.16
N ARG A 177 -83.16 -84.83 8.42
CA ARG A 177 -83.91 -85.49 9.51
C ARG A 177 -85.43 -85.55 9.27
N PHE A 178 -86.00 -84.65 8.47
CA PHE A 178 -87.39 -84.74 7.98
C PHE A 178 -87.56 -85.50 6.65
N ARG A 179 -86.47 -85.92 6.00
CA ARG A 179 -86.48 -86.75 4.77
C ARG A 179 -85.82 -88.13 4.96
N GLY A 180 -85.56 -88.53 6.20
CA GLY A 180 -84.80 -89.73 6.54
C GLY A 180 -85.43 -90.59 7.64
N ALA A 181 -86.77 -90.56 7.78
CA ALA A 181 -87.52 -91.65 8.39
C ALA A 181 -87.78 -92.75 7.35
N GLN A 182 -86.71 -93.27 6.74
CA GLN A 182 -86.70 -94.55 6.01
C GLN A 182 -85.26 -94.89 5.64
N ALA A 183 -84.92 -96.17 5.82
CA ALA A 183 -83.69 -96.85 5.47
C ALA A 183 -82.46 -96.57 6.37
N ALA A 184 -82.47 -97.25 7.52
CA ALA A 184 -81.26 -97.90 8.01
C ALA A 184 -80.83 -98.99 7.02
N GLU A 185 -79.51 -99.18 6.83
CA GLU A 185 -78.81 -100.39 7.29
C GLU A 185 -77.49 -100.69 6.50
N ASN A 186 -76.39 -100.63 7.27
CA ASN A 186 -75.15 -101.42 7.25
C ASN A 186 -73.93 -101.20 6.31
N LEU A 187 -72.78 -101.30 7.02
CA LEU A 187 -71.41 -101.77 6.70
C LEU A 187 -70.36 -100.68 6.41
N ALA A 188 -69.49 -100.29 7.34
CA ALA A 188 -68.42 -100.99 8.08
C ALA A 188 -67.05 -101.04 7.36
N ALA A 189 -66.03 -100.42 8.00
CA ALA A 189 -64.57 -100.72 8.03
C ALA A 189 -63.73 -99.41 7.98
N GLN A 190 -63.14 -98.96 9.11
CA GLN A 190 -61.72 -99.11 9.51
C GLN A 190 -60.74 -98.25 8.65
N LYS A 191 -59.75 -97.47 9.14
CA LYS A 191 -59.02 -97.32 10.43
C LYS A 191 -58.05 -96.08 10.29
N PRO A 192 -57.12 -95.72 11.21
CA PRO A 192 -57.12 -94.41 11.90
C PRO A 192 -55.78 -93.61 11.89
N ILE A 193 -55.64 -92.66 12.86
CA ILE A 193 -54.40 -92.10 13.50
C ILE A 193 -53.80 -90.82 12.85
N GLN A 194 -53.41 -89.72 13.52
CA GLN A 194 -53.48 -89.17 14.90
C GLN A 194 -52.71 -87.83 14.94
N ARG A 195 -53.10 -86.89 15.85
CA ARG A 195 -52.26 -85.96 16.68
C ARG A 195 -51.33 -84.94 15.97
N ARG A 196 -50.95 -83.76 16.49
CA ARG A 196 -50.83 -83.13 17.82
C ARG A 196 -50.62 -81.61 17.59
N VAL A 197 -51.22 -80.69 18.35
CA VAL A 197 -50.70 -79.93 19.53
C VAL A 197 -49.60 -78.88 19.27
N GLY A 198 -49.87 -77.65 19.75
CA GLY A 198 -48.90 -76.67 20.29
C GLY A 198 -48.11 -75.85 19.24
N GLY A 199 -47.99 -74.53 19.26
CA GLY A 199 -47.93 -73.60 20.40
C GLY A 199 -46.48 -73.48 20.89
N GLY A 200 -45.77 -72.40 20.55
CA GLY A 200 -44.49 -72.08 21.19
C GLY A 200 -43.48 -71.24 20.39
N VAL A 201 -43.47 -69.94 20.66
CA VAL A 201 -42.30 -69.05 20.88
C VAL A 201 -41.14 -69.08 19.88
N GLY A 202 -41.00 -67.98 19.14
CA GLY A 202 -39.86 -67.66 18.29
C GLY A 202 -38.58 -67.43 19.10
N GLY A 203 -37.69 -68.43 19.06
CA GLY A 203 -36.26 -68.26 19.31
C GLY A 203 -35.55 -67.74 18.07
N ALA A 204 -34.60 -66.84 18.30
CA ALA A 204 -33.69 -66.26 17.32
C ALA A 204 -33.11 -67.31 16.35
N LYS A 205 -33.32 -67.12 15.04
CA LYS A 205 -32.57 -67.81 13.99
C LYS A 205 -31.46 -66.90 13.49
N VAL A 206 -30.24 -67.28 13.84
CA VAL A 206 -29.04 -67.00 13.03
C VAL A 206 -29.37 -67.43 11.61
N SER A 207 -29.52 -66.44 10.73
CA SER A 207 -29.79 -66.65 9.31
C SER A 207 -28.51 -67.15 8.63
N GLU A 208 -28.36 -68.45 8.51
CA GLU A 208 -27.49 -69.05 7.50
C GLU A 208 -27.95 -68.53 6.13
N TYR A 209 -27.12 -67.68 5.53
CA TYR A 209 -27.38 -67.16 4.20
C TYR A 209 -27.35 -68.30 3.20
N THR A 210 -28.49 -68.55 2.56
CA THR A 210 -28.56 -69.44 1.39
C THR A 210 -27.61 -68.91 0.30
N LYS A 211 -26.98 -69.82 -0.46
CA LYS A 211 -25.98 -69.52 -1.50
C LYS A 211 -26.43 -68.40 -2.48
N ALA A 212 -27.72 -68.34 -2.78
CA ALA A 212 -28.34 -67.29 -3.61
C ALA A 212 -28.47 -65.91 -2.92
N GLY A 213 -28.62 -65.87 -1.59
CA GLY A 213 -28.60 -64.63 -0.79
C GLY A 213 -27.18 -64.06 -0.64
N LEU A 214 -26.18 -64.93 -0.49
CA LEU A 214 -24.76 -64.53 -0.52
C LEU A 214 -24.37 -63.97 -1.89
N GLN A 215 -24.77 -64.62 -2.99
CA GLN A 215 -24.51 -64.12 -4.34
C GLN A 215 -25.15 -62.75 -4.61
N ARG A 216 -26.38 -62.52 -4.14
CA ARG A 216 -27.03 -61.19 -4.25
C ARG A 216 -26.32 -60.12 -3.42
N LYS A 217 -25.91 -60.43 -2.19
CA LYS A 217 -25.11 -59.50 -1.37
C LYS A 217 -23.75 -59.22 -1.99
N LEU A 218 -23.09 -60.23 -2.58
CA LEU A 218 -21.80 -60.09 -3.24
C LEU A 218 -21.91 -59.22 -4.51
N ALA A 219 -22.98 -59.38 -5.29
CA ALA A 219 -23.28 -58.51 -6.43
C ALA A 219 -23.60 -57.07 -6.01
N GLN A 220 -24.35 -56.89 -4.91
CA GLN A 220 -24.63 -55.57 -4.34
C GLN A 220 -23.35 -54.91 -3.81
N LEU A 221 -22.49 -55.67 -3.14
CA LEU A 221 -21.20 -55.20 -2.64
C LEU A 221 -20.28 -54.79 -3.80
N ASN A 222 -20.19 -55.60 -4.87
CA ASN A 222 -19.41 -55.24 -6.06
C ASN A 222 -19.91 -53.95 -6.72
N ARG A 223 -21.23 -53.74 -6.82
CA ARG A 223 -21.78 -52.47 -7.31
C ARG A 223 -21.47 -51.30 -6.39
N HIS A 224 -21.42 -51.54 -5.08
CA HIS A 224 -21.03 -50.50 -4.13
C HIS A 224 -19.55 -50.18 -4.24
N VAL A 225 -18.67 -51.19 -4.32
CA VAL A 225 -17.23 -51.03 -4.54
C VAL A 225 -16.95 -50.26 -5.84
N GLN A 226 -17.68 -50.56 -6.91
CA GLN A 226 -17.54 -49.85 -8.18
C GLN A 226 -18.01 -48.39 -8.09
N LYS A 227 -19.17 -48.12 -7.48
CA LYS A 227 -19.64 -46.75 -7.23
C LYS A 227 -18.71 -45.97 -6.30
N THR A 228 -18.16 -46.61 -5.28
CA THR A 228 -17.18 -45.98 -4.40
C THR A 228 -15.90 -45.68 -5.17
N ALA A 229 -15.38 -46.60 -5.99
CA ALA A 229 -14.19 -46.36 -6.81
C ALA A 229 -14.38 -45.20 -7.81
N GLU A 230 -15.54 -45.11 -8.46
CA GLU A 230 -15.90 -43.99 -9.33
C GLU A 230 -15.98 -42.66 -8.56
N SER A 231 -16.53 -42.68 -7.34
CA SER A 231 -16.54 -41.48 -6.48
C SER A 231 -15.14 -41.10 -6.00
N THR A 232 -14.29 -42.07 -5.64
CA THR A 232 -12.90 -41.84 -5.22
C THR A 232 -12.11 -41.18 -6.35
N TYR A 233 -12.26 -41.67 -7.59
CA TYR A 233 -11.60 -41.08 -8.75
C TYR A 233 -12.03 -39.62 -8.99
N LYS A 234 -13.33 -39.31 -8.83
CA LYS A 234 -13.83 -37.93 -8.94
C LYS A 234 -13.28 -37.02 -7.85
N TYR A 235 -13.19 -37.51 -6.60
CA TYR A 235 -12.62 -36.74 -5.51
C TYR A 235 -11.10 -36.56 -5.67
N GLU A 236 -10.39 -37.57 -6.17
CA GLU A 236 -8.96 -37.50 -6.44
C GLU A 236 -8.64 -36.49 -7.55
N ALA A 237 -9.44 -36.46 -8.63
CA ALA A 237 -9.35 -35.42 -9.66
C ALA A 237 -9.65 -34.00 -9.11
N ALA A 238 -10.66 -33.86 -8.26
CA ALA A 238 -10.98 -32.58 -7.63
C ALA A 238 -9.88 -32.10 -6.66
N VAL A 239 -9.26 -33.03 -5.93
CA VAL A 239 -8.10 -32.74 -5.05
C VAL A 239 -6.90 -32.31 -5.87
N ALA A 240 -6.61 -32.98 -7.00
CA ALA A 240 -5.53 -32.58 -7.89
C ALA A 240 -5.74 -31.16 -8.45
N GLN A 241 -6.97 -30.85 -8.91
CA GLN A 241 -7.31 -29.51 -9.38
C GLN A 241 -7.16 -28.45 -8.29
N LYS A 242 -7.58 -28.75 -7.05
CA LYS A 242 -7.42 -27.83 -5.91
C LYS A 242 -5.97 -27.66 -5.49
N ALA A 243 -5.14 -28.70 -5.62
CA ALA A 243 -3.71 -28.61 -5.37
C ALA A 243 -3.03 -27.69 -6.39
N GLU A 244 -3.40 -27.77 -7.67
CA GLU A 244 -2.89 -26.89 -8.72
C GLU A 244 -3.34 -25.43 -8.51
N GLN A 245 -4.61 -25.21 -8.14
CA GLN A 245 -5.10 -23.86 -7.77
C GLN A 245 -4.35 -23.28 -6.56
N ASN A 246 -4.10 -24.09 -5.53
CA ASN A 246 -3.34 -23.65 -4.36
C ASN A 246 -1.88 -23.33 -4.73
N GLN A 247 -1.26 -24.10 -5.63
CA GLN A 247 0.07 -23.78 -6.13
C GLN A 247 0.10 -22.46 -6.91
N GLY A 248 -0.92 -22.20 -7.74
CA GLY A 248 -1.07 -20.91 -8.43
C GLY A 248 -1.18 -19.74 -7.46
N ILE A 249 -2.07 -19.85 -6.46
CA ILE A 249 -2.24 -18.81 -5.42
C ILE A 249 -0.95 -18.63 -4.61
N SER A 250 -0.24 -19.70 -4.27
CA SER A 250 1.05 -19.60 -3.58
C SER A 250 2.09 -18.84 -4.41
N HIS A 251 2.14 -19.08 -5.73
CA HIS A 251 3.04 -18.36 -6.62
C HIS A 251 2.69 -16.88 -6.70
N GLU A 252 1.41 -16.54 -6.87
CA GLU A 252 0.95 -15.15 -6.86
C GLU A 252 1.25 -14.45 -5.52
N LEU A 253 1.13 -15.18 -4.41
CA LEU A 253 1.48 -14.67 -3.08
C LEU A 253 2.98 -14.43 -2.93
N GLU A 254 3.82 -15.34 -3.44
CA GLU A 254 5.29 -15.17 -3.45
C GLU A 254 5.72 -13.98 -4.31
N GLU A 255 5.14 -13.83 -5.52
CA GLU A 255 5.37 -12.68 -6.39
C GLU A 255 4.93 -11.37 -5.72
N GLY A 256 3.73 -11.35 -5.10
CA GLY A 256 3.24 -10.19 -4.37
C GLY A 256 4.11 -9.83 -3.16
N THR A 257 4.60 -10.84 -2.43
CA THR A 257 5.49 -10.63 -1.28
C THR A 257 6.85 -10.09 -1.72
N SER A 258 7.40 -10.59 -2.84
CA SER A 258 8.63 -10.09 -3.43
C SER A 258 8.49 -8.63 -3.91
N ALA A 259 7.40 -8.32 -4.60
CA ALA A 259 7.11 -6.96 -5.05
C ALA A 259 6.93 -5.99 -3.86
N TYR A 260 6.25 -6.43 -2.80
CA TYR A 260 6.12 -5.65 -1.57
C TYR A 260 7.49 -5.38 -0.91
N GLY A 261 8.36 -6.40 -0.85
CA GLY A 261 9.73 -6.24 -0.32
C GLY A 261 10.55 -5.22 -1.11
N ALA A 262 10.46 -5.25 -2.45
CA ALA A 262 11.14 -4.27 -3.30
C ALA A 262 10.64 -2.84 -3.07
N LEU A 263 9.32 -2.66 -2.93
CA LEU A 263 8.73 -1.36 -2.61
C LEU A 263 9.10 -0.87 -1.21
N GLU A 264 9.23 -1.78 -0.24
CA GLU A 264 9.66 -1.45 1.13
C GLU A 264 11.14 -1.03 1.16
N GLU A 265 12.01 -1.70 0.40
CA GLU A 265 13.40 -1.28 0.20
C GLU A 265 13.49 0.11 -0.44
N GLU A 266 12.73 0.36 -1.51
CA GLU A 266 12.68 1.67 -2.18
C GLU A 266 12.16 2.78 -1.23
N ALA A 267 11.14 2.48 -0.44
CA ALA A 267 10.62 3.42 0.57
C ALA A 267 11.67 3.74 1.64
N ASN A 268 12.41 2.74 2.11
CA ASN A 268 13.50 2.92 3.07
C ASN A 268 14.65 3.77 2.48
N GLU A 269 15.02 3.53 1.22
CA GLU A 269 16.00 4.35 0.52
C GLU A 269 15.55 5.80 0.36
N LEU A 270 14.30 6.03 -0.05
CA LEU A 270 13.74 7.37 -0.16
C LEU A 270 13.70 8.08 1.19
N GLN A 271 13.34 7.38 2.27
CA GLN A 271 13.37 7.92 3.62
C GLN A 271 14.79 8.31 4.05
N ALA A 272 15.80 7.50 3.72
CA ALA A 272 17.20 7.83 3.96
C ALA A 272 17.65 9.08 3.16
N LYS A 273 17.27 9.17 1.88
CA LYS A 273 17.54 10.34 1.02
C LYS A 273 16.87 11.61 1.57
N ILE A 274 15.61 11.53 2.00
CA ILE A 274 14.89 12.65 2.64
C ILE A 274 15.61 13.11 3.91
N ASN A 275 15.97 12.16 4.78
CA ASN A 275 16.69 12.46 6.01
C ASN A 275 18.05 13.11 5.75
N GLY A 276 18.76 12.68 4.70
CA GLY A 276 20.00 13.32 4.24
C GLY A 276 19.78 14.74 3.71
N ALA A 277 18.78 14.95 2.87
CA ALA A 277 18.42 16.27 2.32
C ALA A 277 17.98 17.25 3.42
N LEU A 278 17.19 16.80 4.40
CA LEU A 278 16.80 17.60 5.56
C LEU A 278 18.01 18.02 6.40
N TYR A 279 18.97 17.11 6.58
CA TYR A 279 20.22 17.41 7.27
C TYR A 279 21.05 18.46 6.51
N GLU A 280 21.23 18.31 5.20
CA GLU A 280 21.94 19.30 4.38
C GLU A 280 21.25 20.66 4.41
N LYS A 281 19.92 20.69 4.35
CA LYS A 281 19.12 21.91 4.45
C LYS A 281 19.38 22.61 5.79
N GLN A 282 19.34 21.88 6.90
CA GLN A 282 19.60 22.43 8.23
C GLN A 282 21.02 23.00 8.31
N ARG A 283 22.02 22.23 7.87
CA ARG A 283 23.43 22.67 7.83
C ARG A 283 23.62 23.93 6.99
N ARG A 284 23.01 24.01 5.80
CA ARG A 284 23.05 25.19 4.94
C ARG A 284 22.36 26.40 5.58
N SER A 285 21.24 26.19 6.27
CA SER A 285 20.51 27.23 7.00
C SER A 285 21.37 27.82 8.11
N ASP A 286 21.96 26.98 8.96
CA ASP A 286 22.82 27.42 10.07
C ASP A 286 24.05 28.18 9.56
N MET A 287 24.64 27.73 8.44
CA MET A 287 25.74 28.42 7.77
C MET A 287 25.33 29.79 7.21
N LEU A 288 24.15 29.88 6.60
CA LEU A 288 23.61 31.15 6.09
C LEU A 288 23.40 32.13 7.25
N GLU A 289 22.82 31.69 8.37
CA GLU A 289 22.61 32.52 9.55
C GLU A 289 23.93 33.02 10.16
N ARG A 290 24.97 32.19 10.20
CA ARG A 290 26.32 32.62 10.63
C ARG A 290 26.88 33.69 9.68
N LYS A 291 26.82 33.48 8.37
CA LYS A 291 27.28 34.45 7.37
C LYS A 291 26.48 35.75 7.42
N GLN A 292 25.16 35.69 7.62
CA GLN A 292 24.32 36.88 7.78
C GLN A 292 24.66 37.65 9.06
N ARG A 293 24.91 36.97 10.19
CA ARG A 293 25.39 37.62 11.43
C ARG A 293 26.73 38.30 11.23
N LEU A 294 27.66 37.65 10.53
CA LEU A 294 28.96 38.21 10.21
C LEU A 294 28.84 39.42 9.27
N ALA A 295 28.01 39.34 8.23
CA ALA A 295 27.74 40.45 7.32
C ALA A 295 27.11 41.64 8.05
N ARG A 296 26.17 41.41 8.98
CA ARG A 296 25.62 42.46 9.84
C ARG A 296 26.71 43.14 10.68
N ARG A 297 27.61 42.36 11.29
CA ARG A 297 28.76 42.92 12.03
C ARG A 297 29.66 43.79 11.16
N PHE A 298 29.97 43.36 9.94
CA PHE A 298 30.75 44.18 9.01
C PHE A 298 30.00 45.45 8.59
N HIS A 299 28.69 45.37 8.37
CA HIS A 299 27.86 46.53 8.07
C HIS A 299 27.78 47.52 9.23
N ASP A 300 27.70 47.03 10.47
CA ASP A 300 27.70 47.85 11.68
C ASP A 300 29.06 48.51 11.92
N LEU A 301 30.17 47.84 11.54
CA LEU A 301 31.52 48.40 11.52
C LEU A 301 31.64 49.52 10.48
N GLU A 302 31.15 49.31 9.26
CA GLU A 302 31.13 50.34 8.20
C GLU A 302 30.32 51.57 8.61
N ARG A 303 29.23 51.38 9.37
CA ARG A 303 28.38 52.45 9.91
C ARG A 303 28.96 53.12 11.15
N GLY A 304 30.08 52.63 11.70
CA GLY A 304 30.69 53.13 12.91
C GLY A 304 29.87 52.89 14.19
N ILE A 305 28.95 51.93 14.17
CA ILE A 305 28.16 51.51 15.35
C ILE A 305 29.03 50.64 16.27
N ILE A 306 29.94 49.87 15.68
CA ILE A 306 30.91 49.02 16.38
C ILE A 306 32.30 49.60 16.15
N GLU A 307 33.10 49.76 17.21
CA GLU A 307 34.48 50.21 17.10
C GLU A 307 35.39 49.08 16.56
N PRO A 308 36.37 49.39 15.71
CA PRO A 308 37.34 48.41 15.23
C PRO A 308 38.19 47.90 16.39
N VAL A 309 38.39 46.58 16.42
CA VAL A 309 39.18 45.88 17.45
C VAL A 309 40.60 46.46 17.49
N ALA A 310 41.05 46.92 18.65
CA ALA A 310 42.42 47.40 18.87
C ALA A 310 43.38 46.23 19.14
N GLU A 311 44.68 46.40 18.88
CA GLU A 311 45.70 45.37 19.18
C GLU A 311 45.73 44.98 20.66
N GLU A 312 45.28 45.86 21.56
CA GLU A 312 45.19 45.64 23.00
C GLU A 312 44.15 44.57 23.39
N ASP A 313 43.11 44.35 22.56
CA ASP A 313 42.03 43.38 22.81
C ASP A 313 42.37 41.95 22.33
N SER A 314 43.50 41.77 21.64
CA SER A 314 43.94 40.48 21.07
C SER A 314 43.99 39.35 22.09
N LEU A 315 44.59 39.60 23.26
CA LEU A 315 44.69 38.64 24.37
C LEU A 315 43.32 38.27 24.96
N GLY A 316 42.36 39.20 24.96
CA GLY A 316 41.00 38.93 25.40
C GLY A 316 40.27 38.01 24.44
N ILE A 317 40.42 38.27 23.13
CA ILE A 317 39.83 37.45 22.06
C ILE A 317 40.40 36.03 22.06
N GLU A 318 41.71 35.87 22.24
CA GLU A 318 42.34 34.54 22.36
C GLU A 318 41.80 33.76 23.56
N ARG A 319 41.60 34.43 24.70
CA ARG A 319 41.04 33.79 25.90
C ARG A 319 39.60 33.34 25.67
N ASP A 320 38.79 34.17 25.02
CA ASP A 320 37.39 33.86 24.72
C ASP A 320 37.26 32.75 23.67
N LEU A 321 38.14 32.75 22.66
CA LEU A 321 38.25 31.68 21.67
C LEU A 321 38.60 30.34 22.34
N TYR A 322 39.62 30.33 23.19
CA TYR A 322 40.00 29.14 23.97
C TYR A 322 38.86 28.64 24.87
N SER A 323 38.08 29.54 25.49
CA SER A 323 36.91 29.17 26.27
C SER A 323 35.80 28.56 25.41
N ALA A 324 35.58 29.09 24.20
CA ALA A 324 34.58 28.56 23.26
C ALA A 324 34.97 27.18 22.71
N GLU A 325 36.25 26.98 22.38
CA GLU A 325 36.80 25.69 21.94
C GLU A 325 36.64 24.61 23.01
N ASN A 326 36.94 24.93 24.27
CA ASN A 326 36.73 24.02 25.40
C ASN A 326 35.24 23.69 25.61
N GLY A 327 34.36 24.68 25.46
CA GLY A 327 32.91 24.47 25.49
C GLY A 327 32.45 23.50 24.40
N LEU A 328 32.93 23.69 23.18
CA LEU A 328 32.62 22.83 22.03
C LEU A 328 33.17 21.41 22.21
N ALA A 329 34.37 21.25 22.76
CA ALA A 329 34.95 19.95 23.10
C ALA A 329 34.12 19.21 24.17
N SER A 330 33.61 19.93 25.17
CA SER A 330 32.72 19.37 26.20
C SER A 330 31.39 18.86 25.60
N VAL A 331 30.81 19.63 24.67
CA VAL A 331 29.59 19.25 23.94
C VAL A 331 29.84 18.01 23.08
N LYS A 332 30.95 17.96 22.33
CA LYS A 332 31.34 16.77 21.55
C LYS A 332 31.49 15.53 22.45
N GLY A 333 32.18 15.66 23.59
CA GLY A 333 32.31 14.58 24.57
C GLY A 333 30.98 14.16 25.22
N LEU A 334 29.98 15.05 25.31
CA LEU A 334 28.61 14.69 25.72
C LEU A 334 27.89 13.88 24.63
N VAL A 335 27.96 14.33 23.37
CA VAL A 335 27.35 13.64 22.23
C VAL A 335 27.90 12.23 22.08
N GLU A 336 29.22 12.05 22.21
CA GLU A 336 29.88 10.75 22.11
C GLU A 336 29.50 9.80 23.25
N ARG A 337 29.36 10.33 24.47
CA ARG A 337 28.85 9.57 25.63
C ARG A 337 27.38 9.17 25.46
N MET A 338 26.56 10.02 24.84
CA MET A 338 25.16 9.69 24.54
C MET A 338 25.06 8.63 23.44
N ARG A 339 25.95 8.70 22.46
CA ARG A 339 26.05 7.74 21.35
C ARG A 339 26.37 6.34 21.86
N GLY A 340 27.33 6.21 22.78
CA GLY A 340 27.64 4.93 23.43
C GLY A 340 26.53 4.38 24.34
N LYS A 341 25.65 5.24 24.89
CA LYS A 341 24.52 4.82 25.75
C LYS A 341 23.25 4.49 24.97
N PHE A 342 23.05 5.10 23.81
CA PHE A 342 21.82 5.00 23.03
C PHE A 342 22.13 4.66 21.57
N MET A 343 22.38 3.38 21.30
CA MET A 343 22.73 2.89 19.95
C MET A 343 21.64 3.13 18.90
N HIS A 344 20.37 3.24 19.30
CA HIS A 344 19.26 3.55 18.39
C HIS A 344 19.24 5.02 17.91
N LEU A 345 20.03 5.90 18.54
CA LEU A 345 20.17 7.31 18.16
C LEU A 345 21.50 7.59 17.46
N ASP A 346 22.26 6.56 17.09
CA ASP A 346 23.61 6.71 16.52
C ASP A 346 23.64 7.64 15.30
N ASP A 347 22.69 7.45 14.37
CA ASP A 347 22.57 8.26 13.16
C ASP A 347 22.17 9.72 13.42
N VAL A 348 21.36 9.96 14.46
CA VAL A 348 20.92 11.32 14.81
C VAL A 348 22.05 12.04 15.54
N LEU A 349 22.68 11.38 16.50
CA LEU A 349 23.79 11.93 17.27
C LEU A 349 25.05 12.10 16.40
N GLY A 350 25.27 11.23 15.42
CA GLY A 350 26.31 11.38 14.40
C GLY A 350 26.11 12.63 13.56
N ARG A 351 24.88 12.89 13.09
CA ARG A 351 24.52 14.13 12.39
C ARG A 351 24.70 15.37 13.26
N VAL A 352 24.31 15.33 14.53
CA VAL A 352 24.52 16.45 15.47
C VAL A 352 26.01 16.70 15.71
N SER A 353 26.83 15.65 15.82
CA SER A 353 28.28 15.79 15.94
C SER A 353 28.89 16.51 14.73
N GLN A 354 28.44 16.18 13.52
CA GLN A 354 28.89 16.83 12.28
C GLN A 354 28.44 18.30 12.16
N LEU A 355 27.35 18.72 12.83
CA LEU A 355 26.99 20.15 12.94
C LEU A 355 27.91 20.93 13.89
N CYS A 356 28.58 20.22 14.81
CA CYS A 356 29.60 20.79 15.69
C CYS A 356 31.00 20.85 15.05
N GLU A 357 31.16 20.36 13.83
CA GLU A 357 32.38 20.53 13.05
C GLU A 357 32.28 21.84 12.26
N GLU A 358 33.30 22.69 12.41
CA GLU A 358 33.46 23.81 11.49
C GLU A 358 33.81 23.24 10.09
N PRO A 359 33.34 23.88 9.01
CA PRO A 359 33.67 23.46 7.65
C PRO A 359 35.16 23.57 7.33
#